data_AF-A0A800AGX9-F1
#
_entry.id   AF-A0A800AGX9-F1
#
_cell.length_a   1.000
_cell.length_b   1.000
_cell.length_c   1.000
_cell.angle_alpha   90.00
_cell.angle_beta   90.00
_cell.angle_gamma   90.00
#
_symmetry.space_group_name_H-M   'P 1'
#
loop_
_entity.id
_entity.type
_entity.pdbx_description
1 polymer ?
#
loop_
_entity_poly.entity_id
_entity_poly.type
_entity_poly.pdbx_seq_one_letter_code
_entity_poly.pdbx_strand_id
1 'polypeptide(L)'
;MITFKNGAVASVTGTNGGIPGKWLSAYELVAKNIVVQFASANEAKLFRTDKSPVTEETIASTIDPKRAETLDLFQAIGTDGETRIPMIEGAKTLELVLAANKSGMTGEIVELG
;
A
#
# COMPACT_ATOMS: atom_id res chain seq x y z
N MET A 1 7.16 -3.45 -12.33
CA MET A 1 7.44 -4.36 -11.21
C MET A 1 8.49 -3.70 -10.33
N ILE A 2 8.42 -3.90 -9.02
CA ILE A 2 9.33 -3.32 -8.03
C ILE A 2 9.95 -4.48 -7.23
N THR A 3 11.25 -4.43 -7.01
CA THR A 3 11.96 -5.33 -6.09
C THR A 3 12.45 -4.53 -4.90
N PHE A 4 12.04 -4.91 -3.69
CA PHE A 4 12.45 -4.25 -2.46
C PHE A 4 13.83 -4.75 -2.00
N LYS A 5 14.54 -3.96 -1.18
CA LYS A 5 15.86 -4.31 -0.62
C LYS A 5 15.86 -5.65 0.16
N ASN A 6 14.71 -6.08 0.69
CA ASN A 6 14.55 -7.35 1.39
C ASN A 6 14.21 -8.54 0.47
N GLY A 7 14.23 -8.35 -0.85
CA GLY A 7 13.90 -9.37 -1.85
C GLY A 7 12.41 -9.58 -2.11
N ALA A 8 11.52 -8.86 -1.40
CA ALA A 8 10.10 -8.87 -1.73
C ALA A 8 9.87 -8.24 -3.11
N VAL A 9 8.80 -8.67 -3.79
CA VAL A 9 8.45 -8.17 -5.12
C VAL A 9 7.02 -7.62 -5.07
N ALA A 10 6.79 -6.48 -5.71
CA ALA A 10 5.47 -5.93 -5.93
C ALA A 10 5.21 -5.66 -7.41
N SER A 11 3.96 -5.88 -7.81
CA SER A 11 3.40 -5.35 -9.05
C SER A 11 2.34 -4.33 -8.68
N VAL A 12 2.45 -3.14 -9.27
CA VAL A 12 1.49 -2.04 -9.07
C VAL A 12 0.92 -1.68 -10.43
N THR A 13 -0.40 -1.69 -10.52
CA THR A 13 -1.13 -1.35 -11.74
C THR A 13 -2.15 -0.28 -11.40
N GLY A 14 -2.18 0.79 -12.20
CA GLY A 14 -3.17 1.84 -12.12
C GLY A 14 -3.70 2.17 -13.51
N THR A 15 -5.02 2.36 -13.62
CA THR A 15 -5.66 2.79 -14.87
C THR A 15 -6.85 3.68 -14.58
N ASN A 16 -7.01 4.72 -15.39
CA ASN A 16 -8.22 5.57 -15.39
C ASN A 16 -9.32 5.00 -16.32
N GLY A 17 -9.00 3.97 -17.11
CA GLY A 17 -9.94 3.30 -18.02
C GLY A 17 -10.71 2.14 -17.39
N GLY A 18 -10.85 2.15 -16.05
CA GLY A 18 -11.58 1.12 -15.31
C GLY A 18 -13.10 1.30 -15.39
N ILE A 19 -13.79 0.96 -14.30
CA ILE A 19 -15.25 1.11 -14.22
C ILE A 19 -15.60 2.59 -13.98
N PRO A 20 -16.42 3.24 -14.83
CA PRO A 20 -16.83 4.63 -14.62
C PRO A 20 -17.45 4.86 -13.24
N GLY A 21 -17.00 5.92 -12.56
CA GLY A 21 -17.50 6.31 -11.24
C GLY A 21 -17.03 5.43 -10.07
N LYS A 22 -16.13 4.46 -10.31
CA LYS A 22 -15.63 3.55 -9.26
C LYS A 22 -14.13 3.69 -9.07
N TRP A 23 -13.72 3.95 -7.83
CA TRP A 23 -12.33 3.84 -7.41
C TRP A 23 -12.05 2.43 -6.90
N LEU A 24 -11.12 1.72 -7.55
CA LEU A 24 -10.70 0.38 -7.16
C LEU A 24 -9.29 0.46 -6.58
N SER A 25 -9.13 0.04 -5.32
CA SER A 25 -7.87 0.09 -4.58
C SER A 25 -7.52 -1.25 -3.92
N ALA A 26 -7.99 -2.35 -4.52
CA ALA A 26 -7.74 -3.68 -4.00
C ALA A 26 -6.27 -4.09 -4.22
N TYR A 27 -5.69 -4.82 -3.27
CA TYR A 27 -4.35 -5.38 -3.38
C TYR A 27 -4.23 -6.66 -2.55
N GLU A 28 -3.21 -7.47 -2.85
CA GLU A 28 -2.95 -8.72 -2.14
C GLU A 28 -1.53 -8.70 -1.55
N LEU A 29 -1.39 -9.26 -0.35
CA LEU A 29 -0.11 -9.53 0.28
C LEU A 29 0.04 -11.05 0.44
N VAL A 30 1.09 -11.60 -0.16
CA VAL A 30 1.44 -13.02 -0.02
C VAL A 30 2.73 -13.12 0.78
N ALA A 31 2.66 -13.79 1.94
CA ALA A 31 3.79 -14.08 2.81
C ALA A 31 3.81 -15.57 3.18
N LYS A 32 4.90 -16.02 3.82
CA LYS A 32 5.19 -17.45 4.07
C LYS A 32 4.00 -18.24 4.64
N ASN A 33 3.29 -17.67 5.61
CA ASN A 33 2.23 -18.33 6.38
C ASN A 33 0.88 -17.61 6.31
N ILE A 34 0.78 -16.57 5.49
CA ILE A 34 -0.43 -15.75 5.43
C ILE A 34 -0.60 -15.15 4.03
N VAL A 35 -1.83 -15.18 3.55
CA VAL A 35 -2.27 -14.40 2.40
C VAL A 35 -3.32 -13.42 2.89
N VAL A 36 -3.20 -12.16 2.48
CA VAL A 36 -4.18 -11.12 2.82
C VAL A 36 -4.69 -10.46 1.57
N GLN A 37 -6.00 -10.48 1.38
CA GLN A 37 -6.69 -9.83 0.27
C GLN A 37 -7.39 -8.59 0.78
N PHE A 38 -6.93 -7.42 0.36
CA PHE A 38 -7.52 -6.14 0.70
C PHE A 38 -8.51 -5.75 -0.41
N ALA A 39 -9.78 -5.59 -0.07
CA ALA A 39 -10.81 -5.10 -1.00
C ALA A 39 -10.87 -3.56 -1.00
N SER A 40 -10.54 -2.93 0.12
CA SER A 40 -10.46 -1.48 0.30
C SER A 40 -9.56 -1.13 1.50
N ALA A 41 -9.45 0.16 1.83
CA ALA A 41 -8.77 0.60 3.06
C ALA A 41 -9.41 0.06 4.35
N ASN A 42 -10.66 -0.43 4.29
CA ASN A 42 -11.43 -0.86 5.45
C ASN A 42 -11.82 -2.34 5.43
N GLU A 43 -11.54 -3.05 4.33
CA GLU A 43 -12.01 -4.41 4.14
C GLU A 43 -10.85 -5.32 3.72
N ALA A 44 -10.64 -6.38 4.48
CA ALA A 44 -9.62 -7.39 4.17
C ALA A 44 -10.05 -8.80 4.58
N LYS A 45 -9.56 -9.81 3.85
CA LYS A 45 -9.65 -11.22 4.20
C LYS A 45 -8.25 -11.77 4.44
N LEU A 46 -8.03 -12.37 5.60
CA LEU A 46 -6.77 -12.97 6.00
C LEU A 46 -6.91 -14.49 5.97
N PHE A 47 -6.00 -15.17 5.27
CA PHE A 47 -5.93 -16.62 5.17
C PHE A 47 -4.64 -17.09 5.84
N ARG A 48 -4.74 -17.81 6.97
CA ARG A 48 -3.58 -18.43 7.63
C ARG A 48 -3.28 -19.77 6.97
N THR A 49 -2.23 -19.80 6.16
CA THR A 49 -1.85 -20.97 5.33
C THR A 49 -0.99 -21.99 6.07
N ASP A 50 -0.58 -21.69 7.29
CA ASP A 50 0.16 -22.59 8.19
C ASP A 50 -0.74 -23.48 9.06
N LYS A 51 -2.07 -23.36 8.93
CA LYS A 51 -3.06 -24.16 9.66
C LYS A 51 -3.77 -25.17 8.76
N SER A 52 -4.22 -26.27 9.36
CA SER A 52 -5.03 -27.29 8.71
C SER A 52 -6.29 -27.58 9.56
N PRO A 53 -7.51 -27.22 9.10
CA PRO A 53 -7.78 -26.50 7.85
C PRO A 53 -7.24 -25.06 7.87
N VAL A 54 -7.09 -24.46 6.68
CA VAL A 54 -6.78 -23.02 6.54
C VAL A 54 -7.84 -22.23 7.29
N THR A 55 -7.41 -21.25 8.10
CA THR A 55 -8.35 -20.39 8.82
C THR A 55 -8.50 -19.05 8.12
N GLU A 56 -9.74 -18.61 7.93
CA GLU A 56 -10.10 -17.30 7.38
C GLU A 56 -10.51 -16.34 8.50
N GLU A 57 -10.06 -15.09 8.42
CA GLU A 57 -10.49 -13.98 9.26
C GLU A 57 -10.90 -12.81 8.35
N THR A 58 -12.03 -12.18 8.65
CA THR A 58 -12.53 -11.00 7.92
C THR A 58 -12.36 -9.77 8.77
N ILE A 59 -11.71 -8.74 8.19
CA ILE A 59 -11.63 -7.41 8.75
C ILE A 59 -12.62 -6.53 8.00
N ALA A 60 -13.50 -5.87 8.76
CA ALA A 60 -14.40 -4.85 8.27
C ALA A 60 -14.34 -3.67 9.25
N SER A 61 -14.00 -2.49 8.72
CA SER A 61 -13.84 -1.25 9.46
C SER A 61 -14.78 -0.18 8.92
N THR A 62 -15.19 0.75 9.79
CA THR A 62 -15.94 1.95 9.42
C THR A 62 -15.13 3.22 9.59
N ILE A 63 -13.81 3.10 9.80
CA ILE A 63 -12.91 4.25 9.91
C ILE A 63 -12.98 5.08 8.64
N ASP A 64 -13.17 6.38 8.80
CA ASP A 64 -12.96 7.36 7.73
C ASP A 64 -11.45 7.68 7.67
N PRO A 65 -10.73 7.26 6.62
CA PRO A 65 -9.28 7.46 6.54
C PRO A 65 -8.89 8.93 6.55
N LYS A 66 -9.71 9.82 5.98
CA LYS A 66 -9.41 11.26 5.93
C LYS A 66 -9.54 11.89 7.31
N ARG A 67 -10.56 11.47 8.06
CA ARG A 67 -10.72 11.87 9.46
C ARG A 67 -9.55 11.36 10.30
N ALA A 68 -9.14 10.10 10.13
CA ALA A 68 -8.02 9.53 10.86
C ALA A 68 -6.71 10.29 10.57
N GLU A 69 -6.41 10.56 9.30
CA GLU A 69 -5.25 11.35 8.86
C GLU A 69 -5.24 12.76 9.49
N THR A 70 -6.40 13.43 9.50
CA THR A 70 -6.53 14.77 10.10
C THR A 70 -6.26 14.75 11.61
N LEU A 71 -6.73 13.72 12.30
CA LEU A 71 -6.50 13.55 13.73
C LEU A 71 -5.03 13.24 14.04
N ASP A 72 -4.36 12.43 13.21
CA ASP A 72 -2.92 12.19 13.33
C ASP A 72 -2.11 13.49 13.20
N LEU A 73 -2.52 14.39 12.29
CA LEU A 73 -1.90 15.71 12.14
C LEU A 73 -2.11 16.59 13.38
N PHE A 74 -3.34 16.67 13.90
CA PHE A 74 -3.61 17.44 15.11
C PHE A 74 -2.85 16.90 16.32
N GLN A 75 -2.70 15.58 16.42
CA GLN A 75 -1.89 14.97 17.46
C GLN A 75 -0.43 15.42 17.36
N ALA A 76 0.18 15.34 16.17
CA ALA A 76 1.56 15.76 15.95
C ALA A 76 1.79 17.23 16.32
N ILE A 77 0.87 18.13 15.94
CA ILE A 77 0.90 19.54 16.32
C ILE A 77 0.79 19.70 17.85
N GLY A 78 -0.16 18.99 18.47
CA GLY A 78 -0.42 19.11 19.91
C GLY A 78 0.71 18.57 20.79
N THR A 79 1.50 17.62 20.27
CA THR A 79 2.64 17.03 20.99
C THR A 79 3.99 17.60 20.57
N ASP A 80 4.03 18.53 19.61
CA ASP A 80 5.27 18.94 18.92
C ASP A 80 6.09 17.73 18.42
N GLY A 81 5.37 16.73 17.89
CA GLY A 81 5.91 15.44 17.48
C GLY A 81 5.99 15.27 15.97
N GLU A 82 6.55 14.14 15.52
CA GLU A 82 6.57 13.79 14.10
C GLU A 82 5.15 13.47 13.58
N THR A 83 4.88 13.83 12.33
CA THR A 83 3.65 13.40 11.65
C THR A 83 3.70 11.88 11.42
N ARG A 84 2.53 11.21 11.45
CA ARG A 84 2.44 9.76 11.18
C ARG A 84 3.17 9.35 9.89
N ILE A 85 3.05 10.18 8.85
CA ILE A 85 3.79 10.05 7.60
C ILE A 85 4.66 11.31 7.45
N PRO A 86 5.96 11.24 7.76
CA PRO A 86 6.87 12.37 7.61
C PRO A 86 7.09 12.76 6.14
N MET A 87 7.47 14.02 5.89
CA MET A 87 7.65 14.53 4.52
C MET A 87 8.64 13.70 3.67
N ILE A 88 9.63 13.06 4.30
CA ILE A 88 10.61 12.22 3.59
C ILE A 88 9.96 11.05 2.85
N GLU A 89 8.83 10.52 3.34
CA GLU A 89 8.10 9.44 2.67
C GLU A 89 7.50 9.92 1.33
N GLY A 90 7.13 11.20 1.24
CA GLY A 90 6.73 11.84 -0.02
C GLY A 90 7.88 11.92 -1.03
N ALA A 91 9.08 12.29 -0.57
CA ALA A 91 10.26 12.36 -1.42
C ALA A 91 10.66 10.98 -1.97
N LYS A 92 10.67 9.94 -1.13
CA LYS A 92 10.93 8.54 -1.54
C LYS A 92 9.88 8.03 -2.52
N THR A 93 8.61 8.36 -2.29
CA THR A 93 7.52 7.96 -3.19
C THR A 93 7.66 8.65 -4.56
N LEU A 94 8.05 9.93 -4.59
CA LEU A 94 8.29 10.65 -5.83
C LEU A 94 9.47 10.05 -6.61
N GLU A 95 10.57 9.70 -5.93
CA GLU A 95 11.72 9.02 -6.54
C GLU A 95 11.29 7.72 -7.25
N LEU A 96 10.49 6.90 -6.57
CA LEU A 96 9.95 5.66 -7.13
C LEU A 96 9.10 5.91 -8.38
N VAL A 97 8.23 6.93 -8.36
CA VAL A 97 7.37 7.26 -9.52
C VAL A 97 8.19 7.75 -10.71
N LEU A 98 9.20 8.59 -10.47
CA LEU A 98 10.11 9.07 -11.52
C LEU A 98 10.90 7.91 -12.14
N ALA A 99 11.36 6.96 -11.32
CA ALA A 99 12.03 5.76 -11.79
C ALA A 99 11.10 4.83 -12.59
N ALA A 100 9.85 4.65 -12.15
CA ALA A 100 8.85 3.89 -12.89
C ALA A 100 8.57 4.51 -14.27
N ASN A 101 8.46 5.85 -14.34
CA ASN A 101 8.31 6.56 -15.61
C ASN A 101 9.53 6.36 -16.53
N LYS A 102 10.74 6.52 -16.01
CA LYS A 102 11.99 6.31 -16.76
C LYS A 102 12.09 4.87 -17.28
N SER A 103 11.80 3.88 -16.43
CA SER A 103 11.78 2.46 -16.81
C SER A 103 10.75 2.19 -17.91
N GLY A 104 9.54 2.75 -17.80
CA GLY A 104 8.51 2.63 -18.82
C GLY A 104 8.90 3.22 -20.18
N MET A 105 9.68 4.30 -20.20
CA MET A 105 10.16 4.95 -21.43
C MET A 105 11.35 4.22 -22.09
N THR A 106 12.20 3.57 -21.28
CA THR A 106 13.48 3.02 -21.74
C THR A 106 13.46 1.50 -21.87
N GLY A 107 12.57 0.82 -21.17
CA GLY A 107 12.58 -0.63 -21.00
C GLY A 107 13.68 -1.13 -20.04
N GLU A 108 14.41 -0.24 -19.39
CA GLU A 108 15.54 -0.59 -18.51
C GLU A 108 15.12 -0.67 -17.04
N ILE A 109 15.91 -1.40 -16.26
CA ILE A 109 15.80 -1.43 -14.80
C ILE A 109 16.39 -0.12 -14.23
N VAL A 110 15.69 0.50 -13.29
CA VAL A 110 16.15 1.69 -12.58
C VAL A 110 16.34 1.36 -11.11
N GLU A 111 17.59 1.45 -10.65
CA GLU A 111 17.96 1.24 -9.25
C GLU A 111 17.71 2.51 -8.43
N LEU A 112 17.21 2.34 -7.20
CA LEU A 112 16.93 3.42 -6.24
C LEU A 112 17.93 3.42 -5.08
N GLY A 113 18.14 4.59 -4.47
CA GLY A 113 19.03 4.80 -3.32
C GLY A 113 18.62 4.11 -2.02
#